data_AF-A0A2S8ZXW0-F1
#
_entry.id   AF-A0A2S8ZXW0-F1
#
_cell.length_a   1.000
_cell.length_b   1.000
_cell.length_c   1.000
_cell.angle_alpha   90.00
_cell.angle_beta   90.00
_cell.angle_gamma   90.00
#
_symmetry.space_group_name_H-M   'P 1'
#
loop_
_entity.id
_entity.type
_entity.pdbx_description
1 polymer ?
#
loop_
_entity_poly.entity_id
_entity_poly.type
_entity_poly.pdbx_seq_one_letter_code
_entity_poly.pdbx_strand_id
1 'polypeptide(L)' 'MRPTDNLQNLTRKIFKVTGKIQSSHPELYFLLNETPLFMSINQEDITVQDIMQYLSSIRMQLVTFEKEKIKK' A
#
# COMPACT_ATOMS: atom_id res chain seq x y z
N MET A 1 1.06 23.64 1.40
CA MET A 1 1.05 22.23 0.96
C MET A 1 2.10 22.06 -0.14
N ARG A 2 2.98 21.07 -0.08
CA ARG A 2 3.97 20.84 -1.17
C ARG A 2 3.25 20.22 -2.38
N PRO A 3 3.52 20.65 -3.63
CA PRO A 3 2.61 20.41 -4.76
C PRO A 3 2.92 19.15 -5.58
N THR A 4 3.39 18.06 -4.97
CA THR A 4 3.90 16.89 -5.74
C THR A 4 3.41 15.52 -5.29
N ASP A 5 2.40 15.44 -4.42
CA ASP A 5 1.66 14.19 -4.17
C ASP A 5 0.39 14.18 -5.02
N ASN A 6 0.57 14.27 -6.33
CA ASN A 6 -0.50 13.99 -7.28
C ASN A 6 -0.72 12.47 -7.37
N LEU A 7 -1.95 12.07 -7.72
CA LEU A 7 -2.43 10.68 -7.77
C LEU A 7 -1.40 9.71 -8.33
N GLN A 8 -0.78 10.05 -9.47
CA GLN A 8 0.24 9.23 -10.12
C GLN A 8 1.45 8.92 -9.22
N ASN A 9 1.91 9.88 -8.42
CA ASN A 9 3.03 9.66 -7.51
C ASN A 9 2.65 8.70 -6.38
N LEU A 10 1.44 8.84 -5.84
CA LEU A 10 0.92 7.93 -4.81
C LEU A 10 0.74 6.52 -5.36
N THR A 11 0.17 6.39 -6.55
CA THR A 11 0.03 5.11 -7.26
C THR A 11 1.39 4.45 -7.47
N ARG A 12 2.42 5.18 -7.94
CA ARG A 12 3.78 4.65 -8.07
C ARG A 12 4.36 4.19 -6.73
N LYS A 13 4.15 4.95 -5.65
CA LYS A 13 4.59 4.57 -4.30
C LYS A 13 3.91 3.28 -3.84
N ILE A 14 2.60 3.15 -4.08
CA ILE A 14 1.82 1.94 -3.76
C ILE A 14 2.36 0.74 -4.53
N PHE A 15 2.54 0.84 -5.85
CA PHE A 15 3.12 -0.24 -6.66
C PHE A 15 4.51 -0.64 -6.19
N LYS A 16 5.36 0.33 -5.83
CA LYS A 16 6.71 0.02 -5.32
C LYS A 16 6.67 -0.73 -3.99
N VAL A 17 5.82 -0.30 -3.05
CA VAL A 17 5.70 -0.97 -1.75
C VAL A 17 5.14 -2.37 -1.92
N THR A 18 4.08 -2.53 -2.71
CA THR A 18 3.44 -3.83 -2.92
C THR A 18 4.28 -4.79 -3.75
N GLY A 19 5.04 -4.32 -4.73
CA GLY A 19 6.04 -5.14 -5.42
C GLY A 19 7.15 -5.63 -4.49
N LYS A 20 7.61 -4.80 -3.54
CA LYS A 20 8.54 -5.25 -2.49
C LYS A 20 7.88 -6.31 -1.60
N ILE A 21 6.65 -6.10 -1.17
CA ILE A 21 5.91 -7.06 -0.33
C ILE A 21 5.75 -8.38 -1.08
N GLN A 22 5.33 -8.36 -2.35
CA GLN A 22 5.21 -9.56 -3.19
C GLN A 22 6.52 -10.33 -3.30
N SER A 23 7.65 -9.65 -3.47
CA SER A 23 8.93 -10.30 -3.64
C SER A 23 9.55 -10.82 -2.34
N SER A 24 9.37 -10.13 -1.22
CA SER A 24 10.06 -10.44 0.04
C SER A 24 9.18 -11.13 1.08
N HIS A 25 7.87 -10.89 1.03
CA HIS A 25 6.87 -11.37 1.99
C HIS A 25 5.58 -11.76 1.24
N PRO A 26 5.61 -12.74 0.33
CA PRO A 26 4.45 -13.12 -0.50
C PRO A 26 3.21 -13.50 0.32
N GLU A 27 3.39 -14.00 1.54
CA GLU A 27 2.32 -14.25 2.50
C GLU A 27 1.56 -12.98 2.90
N LEU A 28 2.27 -11.86 3.10
CA LEU A 28 1.65 -10.57 3.37
C LEU A 28 1.00 -10.00 2.11
N TYR A 29 1.59 -10.25 0.93
CA TYR A 29 1.00 -9.84 -0.34
C TYR A 29 -0.34 -10.51 -0.62
N PHE A 30 -0.49 -11.80 -0.28
CA PHE A 30 -1.74 -12.52 -0.43
C PHE A 30 -2.88 -11.86 0.37
N LEU A 31 -2.61 -11.47 1.63
CA LEU A 31 -3.56 -10.75 2.48
C LEU A 31 -3.92 -9.36 1.93
N LEU A 32 -2.98 -8.69 1.25
CA LEU A 32 -3.26 -7.41 0.60
C LEU A 32 -4.21 -7.54 -0.59
N ASN A 33 -4.15 -8.63 -1.36
CA ASN A 33 -5.08 -8.86 -2.48
C ASN A 33 -6.53 -9.04 -2.03
N GLU A 34 -6.73 -9.51 -0.80
CA GLU A 34 -8.06 -9.56 -0.16
C GLU A 34 -8.55 -8.16 0.27
N THR A 35 -7.66 -7.16 0.33
CA THR A 35 -8.01 -5.75 0.61
C THR A 35 -8.15 -4.94 -0.70
N PRO A 36 -9.36 -4.58 -1.17
CA PRO A 36 -9.63 -4.31 -2.60
C PRO A 36 -9.18 -2.95 -3.17
N LEU A 37 -8.34 -2.18 -2.48
CA LEU A 37 -8.05 -0.78 -2.87
C LEU A 37 -7.30 -0.63 -4.21
N PHE A 38 -6.72 -1.71 -4.74
CA PHE A 38 -6.14 -1.72 -6.07
C PHE A 38 -7.15 -1.67 -7.22
N MET A 39 -8.40 -2.13 -6.99
CA MET A 39 -9.43 -2.19 -8.04
C MET A 39 -10.30 -0.93 -8.09
N SER A 40 -10.28 -0.12 -7.03
CA SER A 40 -11.20 1.00 -6.85
C SER A 40 -10.65 2.35 -7.30
N ILE A 41 -9.47 2.40 -7.93
CA ILE A 41 -8.95 3.63 -8.57
C ILE A 41 -9.92 4.10 -9.70
N ASN A 42 -10.77 3.19 -10.20
CA ASN A 42 -11.84 3.49 -11.16
C ASN A 42 -13.21 3.76 -10.50
N GLN A 43 -13.32 3.73 -9.17
CA GLN A 43 -14.53 4.17 -8.47
C GLN A 43 -14.49 5.69 -8.31
N GLU A 44 -15.54 6.36 -8.78
CA GLU A 44 -15.66 7.83 -8.80
C GLU A 44 -15.52 8.48 -7.41
N ASP A 45 -15.61 7.69 -6.33
CA ASP A 45 -15.59 8.16 -4.93
C ASP A 45 -14.21 8.07 -4.23
N ILE A 46 -13.16 7.58 -4.89
CA ILE A 46 -11.83 7.50 -4.24
C ILE A 46 -11.10 8.83 -4.30
N THR A 47 -10.87 9.41 -3.12
CA THR A 47 -10.12 10.64 -2.99
C THR A 47 -8.61 10.39 -2.90
N VAL A 48 -7.82 11.43 -3.18
CA VAL A 48 -6.36 11.40 -2.95
C VAL A 48 -6.03 11.06 -1.49
N GLN A 49 -6.88 11.49 -0.55
CA GLN A 49 -6.70 11.21 0.87
C GLN A 49 -6.85 9.72 1.20
N ASP A 50 -7.80 9.04 0.57
CA ASP A 50 -7.99 7.58 0.74
C ASP A 50 -6.75 6.82 0.24
N ILE A 51 -6.17 7.26 -0.87
CA ILE A 51 -4.98 6.64 -1.45
C ILE A 51 -3.74 6.89 -0.58
N MET A 52 -3.63 8.09 0.02
CA MET A 52 -2.59 8.37 1.02
C MET A 52 -2.74 7.52 2.28
N GLN A 53 -3.98 7.35 2.76
CA GLN A 53 -4.28 6.51 3.91
C GLN A 53 -3.96 5.04 3.61
N TYR A 54 -4.31 4.56 2.43
CA TYR A 54 -3.96 3.22 1.98
C TYR A 54 -2.45 3.01 1.94
N LEU A 55 -1.71 3.91 1.30
CA LEU A 55 -0.24 3.85 1.25
C LEU A 55 0.37 3.82 2.67
N SER A 56 -0.20 4.58 3.60
CA SER A 56 0.27 4.59 5.00
C SER A 56 -0.03 3.27 5.70
N SER A 57 -1.22 2.70 5.47
CA SER A 57 -1.64 1.40 6.02
C SER A 57 -0.72 0.27 5.55
N ILE A 58 -0.50 0.11 4.24
CA ILE A 58 0.35 -0.97 3.70
C ILE A 58 1.82 -0.86 4.18
N ARG A 59 2.32 0.37 4.39
CA ARG A 59 3.65 0.58 4.97
C ARG A 59 3.70 0.16 6.43
N MET A 60 2.67 0.48 7.21
CA MET A 60 2.59 0.08 8.60
C MET A 60 2.48 -1.44 8.74
N GLN A 61 1.64 -2.08 7.92
CA GLN A 61 1.50 -3.54 7.89
C GLN A 61 2.84 -4.23 7.58
N LEU A 62 3.58 -3.75 6.58
CA LEU A 62 4.92 -4.27 6.27
C LEU A 62 5.88 -4.14 7.47
N VAL A 63 5.94 -2.96 8.11
CA VAL A 63 6.81 -2.75 9.27
C VAL A 63 6.43 -3.64 10.46
N THR A 64 5.13 -3.79 10.74
CA THR A 64 4.65 -4.66 11.81
C THR A 64 4.99 -6.12 11.51
N PHE A 65 4.75 -6.56 10.28
CA PHE A 65 5.06 -7.92 9.84
C PHE A 65 6.55 -8.25 9.97
N GLU A 66 7.43 -7.34 9.50
CA GLU A 66 8.88 -7.49 9.64
C GLU A 66 9.31 -7.57 11.11
N LYS A 67 8.70 -6.77 12.00
CA LYS A 67 8.98 -6.84 13.45
C LYS A 67 8.51 -8.14 14.09
N GLU A 68 7.36 -8.67 13.69
CA GLU A 68 6.87 -9.95 14.19
C GLU A 68 7.73 -11.12 13.73
N LYS A 69 8.23 -11.09 12.49
CA LYS A 69 9.20 -12.07 11.99
C LYS A 69 10.51 -12.07 12.78
N ILE A 70 11.01 -10.89 13.18
CA ILE A 70 12.27 -10.78 13.96
C ILE A 70 12.11 -11.31 15.40
N LYS A 71 10.88 -11.27 15.95
CA LYS A 71 10.60 -11.77 17.30
C LYS A 71 10.40 -13.29 17.38
N LYS A 72 10.26 -13.97 16.24
CA LYS A 72 10.16 -15.43 16.12
C LYS A 72 11.53 -16.03 15.84
#